data_AF-A0A8J3YQF2-F1
#
_entry.id   AF-A0A8J3YQF2-F1
#
_cell.length_a   1.000
_cell.length_b   1.000
_cell.length_c   1.000
_cell.angle_alpha   90.00
_cell.angle_beta   90.00
_cell.angle_gamma   90.00
#
_symmetry.space_group_name_H-M   'P 1'
#
loop_
_entity.id
_entity.type
_entity.pdbx_description
1 polymer ?
#
loop_
_entity_poly.entity_id
_entity_poly.type
_entity_poly.pdbx_seq_one_letter_code
_entity_poly.pdbx_strand_id
1 'polypeptide(L)'
;MSLTDVDDGLEAMGTGLRRATEISAAADRVAGDVAARMARAGFTGIAQAMSRVRQGVGDVRGHLIPVIAAVGNIRETVTAAPQQPTPQQTIDVLSPTVEPLRELHLGIGRALGRLREVQQLAAATLRGGQPGPMLAQLQGIRTVVQAVGERCTVVQQLVADALEEARAAGGSSSGGNPDAEPVVFVRPRPDRTAIERMLPHVGRGVAAGQLYDMDGNPLTPIVGPGDTGAHGDLVEPYRSMKFTWHVESNATAYMRRHGIRQAVIYTNMKPCPGDDGCDENVEATLPVGSRLTVFQVLPNSTVRVWDYPGTGEGLATDDPR
;
A
#
# COMPACT_ATOMS: atom_id res chain seq x y z
N MET A 1 -16.79 1.53 13.70
CA MET A 1 -16.71 2.29 12.43
C MET A 1 -17.91 2.00 11.52
N SER A 2 -18.36 2.88 10.63
CA SER A 2 -19.57 2.64 9.82
C SER A 2 -19.29 2.32 8.35
N LEU A 3 -20.09 1.44 7.74
CA LEU A 3 -20.07 1.23 6.28
C LEU A 3 -20.36 2.52 5.50
N THR A 4 -21.04 3.49 6.13
CA THR A 4 -21.26 4.83 5.60
C THR A 4 -19.95 5.58 5.35
N ASP A 5 -18.97 5.47 6.26
CA ASP A 5 -17.66 6.12 6.09
C ASP A 5 -16.90 5.55 4.87
N VAL A 6 -17.04 4.24 4.63
CA VAL A 6 -16.48 3.55 3.47
C VAL A 6 -17.17 4.02 2.18
N ASP A 7 -18.51 4.10 2.18
CA ASP A 7 -19.31 4.58 1.04
C ASP A 7 -18.96 6.03 0.67
N ASP A 8 -18.94 6.94 1.66
CA ASP A 8 -18.56 8.36 1.47
C ASP A 8 -17.14 8.50 0.89
N GLY A 9 -16.21 7.67 1.35
CA GLY A 9 -14.86 7.59 0.82
C GLY A 9 -14.83 7.18 -0.65
N LEU A 10 -15.56 6.11 -1.01
CA LEU A 10 -15.68 5.60 -2.37
C LEU A 10 -16.38 6.59 -3.31
N GLU A 11 -17.45 7.25 -2.87
CA GLU A 11 -18.14 8.27 -3.65
C GLU A 11 -17.22 9.43 -4.00
N ALA A 12 -16.46 9.92 -3.02
CA ALA A 12 -15.51 11.00 -3.23
C ALA A 12 -14.35 10.58 -4.15
N MET A 13 -13.86 9.34 -4.05
CA MET A 13 -12.90 8.78 -5.00
C MET A 13 -13.47 8.78 -6.42
N GLY A 14 -14.70 8.29 -6.61
CA GLY A 14 -15.38 8.25 -7.91
C GLY A 14 -15.53 9.65 -8.51
N THR A 15 -15.90 10.64 -7.71
CA THR A 15 -16.00 12.05 -8.13
C THR A 15 -14.64 12.64 -8.51
N GLY A 16 -13.59 12.37 -7.73
CA GLY A 16 -12.22 12.78 -8.06
C GLY A 16 -11.73 12.19 -9.38
N LEU A 17 -11.96 10.89 -9.62
CA LEU A 17 -11.54 10.22 -10.86
C LEU A 17 -12.28 10.73 -12.10
N ARG A 18 -13.58 11.02 -12.00
CA ARG A 18 -14.35 11.65 -13.09
C ARG A 18 -13.78 13.04 -13.41
N ARG A 19 -13.53 13.86 -12.38
CA ARG A 19 -12.89 15.17 -12.54
C ARG A 19 -11.50 15.06 -13.19
N ALA A 20 -10.68 14.10 -12.78
CA ALA A 20 -9.36 13.87 -13.39
C ALA A 20 -9.50 13.51 -14.89
N THR A 21 -10.53 12.74 -15.26
CA THR A 21 -10.82 12.38 -16.66
C THR A 21 -11.24 13.59 -17.49
N GLU A 22 -12.06 14.48 -16.93
CA GLU A 22 -12.49 15.73 -17.58
C GLU A 22 -11.31 16.69 -17.82
N ILE A 23 -10.46 16.89 -16.81
CA ILE A 23 -9.23 17.70 -16.94
C ILE A 23 -8.28 17.06 -17.96
N SER A 24 -8.17 15.73 -17.98
CA SER A 24 -7.37 15.01 -18.99
C SER A 24 -7.89 15.27 -20.41
N ALA A 25 -9.20 15.28 -20.61
CA ALA A 25 -9.77 15.62 -21.91
C ALA A 25 -9.49 17.09 -22.30
N ALA A 26 -9.46 18.02 -21.34
CA ALA A 26 -9.06 19.40 -21.59
C ALA A 26 -7.58 19.52 -21.96
N ALA A 27 -6.70 18.78 -21.26
CA ALA A 27 -5.28 18.72 -21.57
C ALA A 27 -5.00 18.16 -22.97
N ASP A 28 -5.74 17.14 -23.42
CA ASP A 28 -5.63 16.62 -24.79
C ASP A 28 -5.97 17.68 -25.84
N ARG A 29 -7.05 18.45 -25.63
CA ARG A 29 -7.43 19.56 -26.52
C ARG A 29 -6.34 20.63 -26.60
N VAL A 30 -5.83 21.08 -25.45
CA VAL A 30 -4.73 22.06 -25.39
C VAL A 30 -3.50 21.55 -26.15
N ALA A 31 -3.13 20.28 -25.95
CA ALA A 31 -2.00 19.70 -26.66
C ALA A 31 -2.24 19.61 -28.18
N GLY A 32 -3.47 19.31 -28.60
CA GLY A 32 -3.89 19.34 -30.02
C GLY A 32 -3.80 20.72 -30.66
N ASP A 33 -4.29 21.75 -29.98
CA ASP A 33 -4.25 23.13 -30.46
C ASP A 33 -2.80 23.63 -30.61
N VAL A 34 -1.94 23.30 -29.65
CA VAL A 34 -0.50 23.60 -29.72
C VAL A 34 0.13 22.86 -30.91
N ALA A 35 -0.14 21.56 -31.07
CA ALA A 35 0.42 20.76 -32.17
C ALA A 35 0.03 21.36 -33.54
N ALA A 36 -1.26 21.68 -33.73
CA ALA A 36 -1.78 22.24 -34.98
C ALA A 36 -1.18 23.62 -35.29
N ARG A 37 -1.04 24.49 -34.27
CA ARG A 37 -0.40 25.80 -34.42
C ARG A 37 1.07 25.67 -34.79
N MET A 38 1.81 24.76 -34.15
CA MET A 38 3.24 24.55 -34.42
C MET A 38 3.46 23.97 -35.82
N ALA A 39 2.60 23.06 -36.27
CA ALA A 39 2.64 22.54 -37.63
C ALA A 39 2.43 23.64 -38.68
N ARG A 40 1.43 24.52 -38.50
CA ARG A 40 1.19 25.66 -39.40
C ARG A 40 2.35 26.66 -39.45
N ALA A 41 3.10 26.78 -38.36
CA ALA A 41 4.28 27.64 -38.27
C ALA A 41 5.57 26.96 -38.78
N GLY A 42 5.51 25.73 -39.29
CA GLY A 42 6.68 25.00 -39.81
C GLY A 42 7.49 24.25 -38.75
N PHE A 43 7.09 24.27 -37.47
CA PHE A 43 7.76 23.58 -36.37
C PHE A 43 7.27 22.13 -36.22
N THR A 44 7.52 21.31 -37.25
CA THR A 44 7.03 19.93 -37.33
C THR A 44 7.49 19.03 -36.17
N GLY A 45 8.72 19.21 -35.68
CA GLY A 45 9.24 18.45 -34.53
C GLY A 45 8.48 18.72 -33.22
N ILE A 46 8.09 19.98 -32.97
CA ILE A 46 7.27 20.34 -31.81
C ILE A 46 5.87 19.77 -31.97
N ALA A 47 5.28 19.85 -33.17
CA ALA A 47 3.97 19.26 -33.44
C ALA A 47 3.95 17.75 -33.18
N GLN A 48 4.96 17.01 -33.64
CA GLN A 48 5.09 15.58 -33.39
C GLN A 48 5.28 15.26 -31.90
N ALA A 49 6.10 16.04 -31.19
CA ALA A 49 6.29 15.87 -29.76
C ALA A 49 4.99 16.13 -28.97
N MET A 50 4.19 17.12 -29.37
CA MET A 50 2.87 17.35 -28.78
C MET A 50 1.88 16.21 -29.08
N SER A 51 1.94 15.57 -30.25
CA SER A 51 1.16 14.35 -30.51
C SER A 51 1.53 13.21 -29.54
N ARG A 52 2.80 13.09 -29.15
CA ARG A 52 3.24 12.13 -28.10
C ARG A 52 2.72 12.52 -26.72
N VAL A 53 2.68 13.81 -26.40
CA VAL A 53 2.04 14.32 -25.17
C VAL A 53 0.55 13.94 -25.15
N ARG A 54 -0.18 14.14 -26.26
CA ARG A 54 -1.58 13.73 -26.39
C ARG A 54 -1.78 12.24 -26.17
N GLN A 55 -0.96 11.41 -26.81
CA GLN A 55 -0.99 9.97 -26.60
C GLN A 55 -0.81 9.63 -25.12
N GLY A 56 0.19 10.23 -24.46
CA GLY A 56 0.43 10.01 -23.03
C GLY A 56 -0.72 10.46 -22.13
N VAL A 57 -1.40 11.57 -22.43
CA VAL A 57 -2.63 11.99 -21.74
C VAL A 57 -3.76 10.98 -21.99
N GLY A 58 -3.87 10.46 -23.22
CA GLY A 58 -4.78 9.37 -23.58
C GLY A 58 -4.54 8.11 -22.75
N ASP A 59 -3.28 7.72 -22.57
CA ASP A 59 -2.89 6.57 -21.75
C ASP A 59 -3.26 6.77 -20.26
N VAL A 60 -3.02 7.97 -19.70
CA VAL A 60 -3.46 8.31 -18.33
C VAL A 60 -4.97 8.09 -18.19
N ARG A 61 -5.77 8.61 -19.13
CA ARG A 61 -7.22 8.39 -19.11
C ARG A 61 -7.59 6.92 -19.28
N GLY A 62 -6.87 6.18 -20.13
CA GLY A 62 -7.02 4.74 -20.29
C GLY A 62 -6.78 3.97 -18.98
N HIS A 63 -5.88 4.42 -18.13
CA HIS A 63 -5.67 3.86 -16.79
C HIS A 63 -6.75 4.27 -15.79
N LEU A 64 -7.31 5.48 -15.87
CA LEU A 64 -8.33 5.95 -14.92
C LEU A 64 -9.70 5.31 -15.15
N ILE A 65 -10.07 4.95 -16.38
CA ILE A 65 -11.39 4.37 -16.68
C ILE A 65 -11.66 3.05 -15.94
N PRO A 66 -10.76 2.04 -15.98
CA PRO A 66 -10.94 0.82 -15.20
C PRO A 66 -11.01 1.07 -13.69
N VAL A 67 -10.27 2.07 -13.19
CA VAL A 67 -10.29 2.46 -11.78
C VAL A 67 -11.65 3.04 -11.40
N ILE A 68 -12.26 3.87 -12.24
CA ILE A 68 -13.63 4.39 -12.03
C ILE A 68 -14.65 3.24 -11.93
N ALA A 69 -14.58 2.28 -12.86
CA ALA A 69 -15.49 1.14 -12.87
C ALA A 69 -15.34 0.28 -11.61
N ALA A 70 -14.10 0.00 -11.20
CA ALA A 70 -13.83 -0.77 -9.98
C ALA A 70 -14.32 -0.05 -8.71
N VAL A 71 -14.13 1.28 -8.58
CA VAL A 71 -14.71 2.05 -7.46
C VAL A 71 -16.24 1.93 -7.45
N GLY A 72 -16.89 2.02 -8.62
CA GLY A 72 -18.34 1.85 -8.75
C GLY A 72 -18.82 0.49 -8.26
N ASN A 73 -18.14 -0.58 -8.68
CA ASN A 73 -18.49 -1.96 -8.28
C ASN A 73 -18.33 -2.19 -6.78
N ILE A 74 -17.24 -1.70 -6.18
CA ILE A 74 -17.03 -1.83 -4.72
C ILE A 74 -18.11 -1.06 -3.97
N ARG A 75 -18.44 0.15 -4.43
CA ARG A 75 -19.49 0.96 -3.82
C ARG A 75 -20.87 0.29 -3.91
N GLU A 76 -21.20 -0.32 -5.04
CA GLU A 76 -22.44 -1.09 -5.19
C GLU A 76 -22.53 -2.22 -4.16
N THR A 77 -21.44 -2.97 -3.94
CA THR A 77 -21.36 -4.00 -2.89
C THR A 77 -21.57 -3.42 -1.49
N VAL A 78 -20.91 -2.29 -1.16
CA VAL A 78 -21.00 -1.67 0.17
C VAL A 78 -22.41 -1.09 0.42
N THR A 79 -22.99 -0.42 -0.57
CA THR A 79 -24.32 0.20 -0.46
C THR A 79 -25.48 -0.80 -0.45
N ALA A 80 -25.27 -2.01 -0.97
CA ALA A 80 -26.25 -3.11 -0.88
C ALA A 80 -26.32 -3.74 0.53
N ALA A 81 -25.38 -3.43 1.43
CA ALA A 81 -25.38 -3.94 2.78
C ALA A 81 -26.57 -3.37 3.60
N PRO A 82 -27.08 -4.14 4.58
CA PRO A 82 -28.07 -3.61 5.54
C PRO A 82 -27.54 -2.37 6.26
N GLN A 83 -28.41 -1.42 6.62
CA GLN A 83 -28.03 -0.21 7.37
C GLN A 83 -27.38 -0.51 8.74
N GLN A 84 -27.71 -1.67 9.31
CA GLN A 84 -27.15 -2.18 10.56
C GLN A 84 -26.71 -3.64 10.31
N PRO A 85 -25.58 -3.85 9.63
CA PRO A 85 -25.11 -5.20 9.33
C PRO A 85 -24.71 -5.89 10.63
N THR A 86 -25.00 -7.18 10.73
CA THR A 86 -24.40 -8.02 11.78
C THR A 86 -22.89 -8.12 11.53
N PRO A 87 -22.08 -8.49 12.54
CA PRO A 87 -20.64 -8.69 12.34
C PRO A 87 -20.31 -9.64 11.17
N GLN A 88 -21.05 -10.76 11.04
CA GLN A 88 -20.87 -11.68 9.91
C GLN A 88 -21.21 -11.02 8.56
N GLN A 89 -22.31 -10.25 8.49
CA GLN A 89 -22.66 -9.52 7.28
C GLN A 89 -21.60 -8.49 6.89
N THR A 90 -20.99 -7.80 7.86
CA THR A 90 -19.86 -6.90 7.61
C THR A 90 -18.67 -7.64 6.99
N ILE A 91 -18.32 -8.82 7.53
CA ILE A 91 -17.25 -9.66 6.99
C ILE A 91 -17.56 -10.10 5.55
N ASP A 92 -18.77 -10.59 5.32
CA ASP A 92 -19.20 -11.10 4.01
C ASP A 92 -19.22 -9.99 2.94
N VAL A 93 -19.62 -8.77 3.31
CA VAL A 93 -19.65 -7.60 2.42
C VAL A 93 -18.25 -7.06 2.14
N LEU A 94 -17.43 -6.89 3.18
CA LEU A 94 -16.16 -6.16 3.06
C LEU A 94 -14.97 -7.02 2.64
N SER A 95 -14.91 -8.29 3.02
CA SER A 95 -13.75 -9.15 2.70
C SER A 95 -13.47 -9.24 1.19
N PRO A 96 -14.48 -9.36 0.30
CA PRO A 96 -14.25 -9.37 -1.15
C PRO A 96 -13.72 -8.05 -1.73
N THR A 97 -13.80 -6.94 -0.98
CA THR A 97 -13.40 -5.61 -1.46
C THR A 97 -11.92 -5.29 -1.23
N VAL A 98 -11.22 -6.04 -0.37
CA VAL A 98 -9.83 -5.78 0.03
C VAL A 98 -8.88 -5.81 -1.18
N GLU A 99 -8.93 -6.88 -1.98
CA GLU A 99 -8.05 -7.04 -3.14
C GLU A 99 -8.38 -6.03 -4.26
N PRO A 100 -9.66 -5.80 -4.63
CA PRO A 100 -10.04 -4.71 -5.54
C PRO A 100 -9.53 -3.33 -5.09
N LEU A 101 -9.58 -2.99 -3.80
CA LEU A 101 -9.03 -1.74 -3.27
C LEU A 101 -7.51 -1.65 -3.43
N ARG A 102 -6.79 -2.77 -3.24
CA ARG A 102 -5.35 -2.85 -3.48
C ARG A 102 -5.01 -2.61 -4.96
N GLU A 103 -5.73 -3.26 -5.87
CA GLU A 103 -5.55 -3.07 -7.31
C GLU A 103 -5.91 -1.65 -7.77
N LEU A 104 -6.93 -1.03 -7.16
CA LEU A 104 -7.26 0.38 -7.36
C LEU A 104 -6.08 1.28 -7.00
N HIS A 105 -5.47 1.08 -5.83
CA HIS A 105 -4.32 1.86 -5.38
C HIS A 105 -3.13 1.72 -6.35
N LEU A 106 -2.84 0.50 -6.82
CA LEU A 106 -1.81 0.25 -7.84
C LEU A 106 -2.15 0.94 -9.17
N GLY A 107 -3.41 0.91 -9.60
CA GLY A 107 -3.90 1.60 -10.79
C GLY A 107 -3.69 3.12 -10.73
N ILE A 108 -3.99 3.73 -9.58
CA ILE A 108 -3.74 5.15 -9.31
C ILE A 108 -2.24 5.46 -9.39
N GLY A 109 -1.40 4.61 -8.79
CA GLY A 109 0.06 4.72 -8.85
C GLY A 109 0.61 4.69 -10.28
N ARG A 110 0.10 3.79 -11.13
CA ARG A 110 0.44 3.71 -12.56
C ARG A 110 0.07 5.00 -13.30
N ALA A 111 -1.13 5.53 -13.06
CA ALA A 111 -1.56 6.80 -13.66
C ALA A 111 -0.66 7.98 -13.25
N LEU A 112 -0.27 8.07 -11.97
CA LEU A 112 0.67 9.10 -11.48
C LEU A 112 2.07 8.96 -12.06
N GLY A 113 2.56 7.72 -12.23
CA GLY A 113 3.81 7.44 -12.93
C GLY A 113 3.79 7.99 -14.36
N ARG A 114 2.76 7.62 -15.12
CA ARG A 114 2.59 8.06 -16.51
C ARG A 114 2.46 9.58 -16.62
N LEU A 115 1.72 10.21 -15.71
CA LEU A 115 1.54 11.66 -15.73
C LEU A 115 2.84 12.43 -15.53
N ARG A 116 3.76 11.94 -14.68
CA ARG A 116 5.10 12.53 -14.52
C ARG A 116 5.90 12.47 -15.82
N GLU A 117 5.86 11.35 -16.54
CA GLU A 117 6.52 11.22 -17.85
C GLU A 117 5.96 12.23 -18.86
N VAL A 118 4.62 12.38 -18.91
CA VAL A 118 3.95 13.33 -19.79
C VAL A 118 4.32 14.77 -19.45
N GLN A 119 4.39 15.12 -18.16
CA GLN A 119 4.84 16.43 -17.69
C GLN A 119 6.28 16.73 -18.15
N GLN A 120 7.19 15.77 -18.01
CA GLN A 120 8.58 15.92 -18.45
C GLN A 120 8.68 16.11 -19.97
N LEU A 121 7.94 15.31 -20.73
CA LEU A 121 7.89 15.43 -22.19
C LEU A 121 7.34 16.79 -22.64
N ALA A 122 6.25 17.26 -22.02
CA ALA A 122 5.66 18.57 -22.32
C ALA A 122 6.63 19.72 -21.98
N ALA A 123 7.28 19.66 -20.81
CA ALA A 123 8.27 20.66 -20.39
C ALA A 123 9.49 20.71 -21.32
N ALA A 124 9.99 19.55 -21.76
CA ALA A 124 11.08 19.47 -22.72
C ALA A 124 10.68 20.03 -24.10
N THR A 125 9.49 19.69 -24.57
CA THR A 125 8.96 20.08 -25.89
C THR A 125 8.72 21.59 -25.99
N LEU A 126 8.25 22.20 -24.91
CA LEU A 126 7.85 23.61 -24.88
C LEU A 126 8.92 24.52 -24.29
N ARG A 127 10.17 24.03 -24.17
CA ARG A 127 11.31 24.82 -23.69
C ARG A 127 11.55 25.98 -24.65
N GLY A 128 11.49 27.22 -24.13
CA GLY A 128 11.62 28.45 -24.92
C GLY A 128 10.30 29.04 -25.45
N GLY A 129 9.15 28.39 -25.19
CA GLY A 129 7.82 28.93 -25.48
C GLY A 129 7.04 29.32 -24.22
N GLN A 130 5.70 29.33 -24.31
CA GLN A 130 4.79 29.46 -23.16
C GLN A 130 4.25 28.08 -22.73
N PRO A 131 4.98 27.29 -21.91
CA PRO A 131 4.51 25.99 -21.44
C PRO A 131 3.38 26.08 -20.40
N GLY A 132 3.14 27.27 -19.84
CA GLY A 132 2.29 27.52 -18.68
C GLY A 132 0.93 26.81 -18.73
N PRO A 133 0.09 27.03 -19.76
CA PRO A 133 -1.24 26.43 -19.82
C PRO A 133 -1.21 24.89 -19.83
N MET A 134 -0.29 24.28 -20.59
CA MET A 134 -0.20 22.81 -20.68
C MET A 134 0.28 22.21 -19.35
N LEU A 135 1.33 22.77 -18.76
CA LEU A 135 1.86 22.28 -17.49
C LEU A 135 0.87 22.48 -16.34
N ALA A 136 0.12 23.58 -16.34
CA ALA A 136 -0.95 23.82 -15.37
C ALA A 136 -2.06 22.77 -15.46
N GLN A 137 -2.49 22.40 -16.67
CA GLN A 137 -3.49 21.33 -16.86
C GLN A 137 -2.98 19.99 -16.35
N LEU A 138 -1.76 19.59 -16.73
CA LEU A 138 -1.16 18.33 -16.27
C LEU A 138 -0.97 18.31 -14.74
N GLN A 139 -0.61 19.45 -14.15
CA GLN A 139 -0.53 19.58 -12.69
C GLN A 139 -1.90 19.47 -12.02
N GLY A 140 -2.95 20.02 -12.63
CA GLY A 140 -4.33 19.87 -12.16
C GLY A 140 -4.77 18.41 -12.13
N ILE A 141 -4.47 17.63 -13.18
CA ILE A 141 -4.72 16.17 -13.19
C ILE A 141 -3.98 15.52 -12.02
N ARG A 142 -2.70 15.85 -11.84
CA ARG A 142 -1.83 15.24 -10.83
C ARG A 142 -2.38 15.46 -9.42
N THR A 143 -2.72 16.70 -9.09
CA THR A 143 -3.26 17.05 -7.77
C THR A 143 -4.54 16.27 -7.48
N VAL A 144 -5.45 16.15 -8.45
CA VAL A 144 -6.70 15.39 -8.26
C VAL A 144 -6.41 13.89 -8.08
N VAL A 145 -5.55 13.29 -8.92
CA VAL A 145 -5.24 11.86 -8.83
C VAL A 145 -4.47 11.52 -7.54
N GLN A 146 -3.61 12.42 -7.05
CA GLN A 146 -2.93 12.27 -5.75
C GLN A 146 -3.93 12.26 -4.60
N ALA A 147 -4.87 13.21 -4.57
CA ALA A 147 -5.92 13.25 -3.55
C ALA A 147 -6.83 12.00 -3.57
N VAL A 148 -7.08 11.42 -4.75
CA VAL A 148 -7.78 10.13 -4.86
C VAL A 148 -6.93 8.99 -4.28
N GLY A 149 -5.62 8.98 -4.54
CA GLY A 149 -4.70 7.99 -3.97
C GLY A 149 -4.66 8.02 -2.44
N GLU A 150 -4.56 9.22 -1.85
CA GLU A 150 -4.63 9.42 -0.39
C GLU A 150 -5.95 8.91 0.17
N ARG A 151 -7.07 9.21 -0.50
CA ARG A 151 -8.39 8.74 -0.07
C ARG A 151 -8.55 7.22 -0.19
N CYS A 152 -7.96 6.61 -1.22
CA CYS A 152 -7.91 5.16 -1.37
C CYS A 152 -7.22 4.49 -0.17
N THR A 153 -6.12 5.07 0.32
CA THR A 153 -5.44 4.58 1.52
C THR A 153 -6.30 4.71 2.77
N VAL A 154 -7.03 5.82 2.92
CA VAL A 154 -7.99 5.97 4.03
C VAL A 154 -9.10 4.90 3.95
N VAL A 155 -9.69 4.69 2.77
CA VAL A 155 -10.74 3.67 2.58
C VAL A 155 -10.21 2.25 2.88
N GLN A 156 -8.98 1.93 2.47
CA GLN A 156 -8.36 0.66 2.81
C GLN A 156 -8.24 0.46 4.32
N GLN A 157 -7.83 1.50 5.05
CA GLN A 157 -7.75 1.46 6.50
C GLN A 157 -9.14 1.27 7.14
N LEU A 158 -10.14 2.03 6.69
CA LEU A 158 -11.51 1.91 7.20
C LEU A 158 -12.07 0.49 6.99
N VAL A 159 -11.81 -0.12 5.85
CA VAL A 159 -12.20 -1.50 5.56
C VAL A 159 -11.47 -2.50 6.46
N ALA A 160 -10.16 -2.32 6.68
CA ALA A 160 -9.39 -3.17 7.57
C ALA A 160 -9.89 -3.10 9.01
N ASP A 161 -10.11 -1.89 9.52
CA ASP A 161 -10.60 -1.64 10.88
C ASP A 161 -12.01 -2.23 11.07
N ALA A 162 -12.92 -2.02 10.11
CA ALA A 162 -14.28 -2.59 10.16
C ALA A 162 -14.28 -4.13 10.13
N LEU A 163 -13.36 -4.75 9.38
CA LEU A 163 -13.19 -6.21 9.37
C LEU A 163 -12.62 -6.73 10.69
N GLU A 164 -11.70 -6.01 11.32
CA GLU A 164 -11.17 -6.35 12.64
C GLU A 164 -12.25 -6.25 13.72
N GLU A 165 -12.98 -5.13 13.78
CA GLU A 165 -14.10 -4.91 14.70
C GLU A 165 -15.16 -6.04 14.56
N ALA A 166 -15.52 -6.39 13.32
CA ALA A 166 -16.51 -7.43 13.06
C ALA A 166 -16.04 -8.83 13.51
N ARG A 167 -14.76 -9.16 13.31
CA ARG A 167 -14.19 -10.44 13.77
C ARG A 167 -14.14 -10.50 15.31
N ALA A 168 -13.75 -9.41 15.97
CA ALA A 168 -13.72 -9.33 17.43
C ALA A 168 -15.13 -9.50 18.05
N ALA A 169 -16.13 -8.85 17.45
CA ALA A 169 -17.52 -8.98 17.87
C ALA A 169 -18.08 -10.39 17.64
N GLY A 170 -17.68 -11.06 16.55
CA GLY A 170 -18.05 -12.47 16.28
C GLY A 170 -17.45 -13.46 17.29
N GLY A 171 -16.21 -13.23 17.74
CA GLY A 171 -15.50 -14.07 18.71
C GLY A 171 -16.07 -14.03 20.13
N SER A 172 -16.77 -12.95 20.50
CA SER A 172 -17.34 -12.77 21.83
C SER A 172 -18.58 -13.64 22.11
N SER A 173 -19.00 -14.48 21.15
CA SER A 173 -20.07 -15.48 21.33
C SER A 173 -19.56 -16.90 21.60
N SER A 174 -18.24 -17.15 21.59
CA SER A 174 -17.67 -18.40 22.10
C SER A 174 -16.94 -18.13 23.41
N GLY A 175 -17.48 -18.63 24.52
CA GLY A 175 -16.79 -18.62 25.81
C GLY A 175 -15.37 -19.15 25.66
N GLY A 176 -14.39 -18.27 25.83
CA GLY A 176 -12.98 -18.63 25.82
C GLY A 176 -12.72 -19.62 26.95
N ASN A 177 -12.42 -20.86 26.58
CA ASN A 177 -11.89 -21.85 27.49
C ASN A 177 -10.46 -21.40 27.88
N PRO A 178 -10.17 -21.08 29.15
CA PRO A 178 -8.82 -20.69 29.58
C PRO A 178 -7.77 -21.81 29.44
N ASP A 179 -8.20 -23.00 29.02
CA ASP A 179 -7.35 -24.16 28.72
C ASP A 179 -6.97 -24.27 27.22
N ALA A 180 -6.96 -23.17 26.47
CA ALA A 180 -6.44 -23.21 25.10
C ALA A 180 -4.99 -23.72 25.13
N GLU A 181 -4.80 -24.95 24.65
CA GLU A 181 -3.50 -25.61 24.62
C GLU A 181 -2.46 -24.67 23.99
N PRO A 182 -1.21 -24.69 24.50
CA PRO A 182 -0.15 -23.86 23.96
C PRO A 182 -0.07 -24.10 22.45
N VAL A 183 -0.30 -23.05 21.66
CA VAL A 183 -0.22 -23.11 20.20
C VAL A 183 1.13 -23.70 19.84
N VAL A 184 1.13 -24.92 19.29
CA VAL A 184 2.38 -25.57 18.87
C VAL A 184 2.84 -24.88 17.61
N PHE A 185 3.87 -24.05 17.75
CA PHE A 185 4.42 -23.31 16.64
C PHE A 185 5.32 -24.22 15.81
N VAL A 186 4.87 -24.54 14.61
CA VAL A 186 5.67 -25.21 13.59
C VAL A 186 6.43 -24.15 12.82
N ARG A 187 7.76 -24.21 12.83
CA ARG A 187 8.59 -23.32 12.00
C ARG A 187 8.21 -23.53 10.53
N PRO A 188 7.80 -22.47 9.81
CA PRO A 188 7.42 -22.60 8.41
C PRO A 188 8.62 -23.01 7.56
N ARG A 189 8.35 -23.76 6.50
CA ARG A 189 9.39 -24.05 5.50
C ARG A 189 9.58 -22.81 4.61
N PRO A 190 10.81 -22.48 4.20
CA PRO A 190 11.03 -21.39 3.26
C PRO A 190 10.28 -21.64 1.94
N ASP A 191 9.55 -20.64 1.49
CA ASP A 191 8.85 -20.60 0.22
C ASP A 191 9.81 -20.16 -0.89
N ARG A 192 9.86 -20.96 -1.95
CA ARG A 192 10.78 -20.73 -3.06
C ARG A 192 10.45 -19.48 -3.86
N THR A 193 9.16 -19.20 -4.07
CA THR A 193 8.69 -18.04 -4.84
C THR A 193 9.05 -16.74 -4.12
N ALA A 194 8.90 -16.71 -2.81
CA ALA A 194 9.29 -15.57 -1.97
C ALA A 194 10.81 -15.32 -2.00
N ILE A 195 11.61 -16.40 -1.98
CA ILE A 195 13.08 -16.31 -2.13
C ILE A 195 13.46 -15.72 -3.49
N GLU A 196 12.86 -16.21 -4.58
CA GLU A 196 13.16 -15.76 -5.94
C GLU A 196 12.78 -14.29 -6.19
N ARG A 197 11.80 -13.76 -5.45
CA ARG A 197 11.40 -12.34 -5.52
C ARG A 197 12.35 -11.41 -4.78
N MET A 198 13.11 -11.90 -3.81
CA MET A 198 13.97 -11.07 -2.97
C MET A 198 15.37 -10.97 -3.59
N LEU A 199 15.72 -9.79 -4.11
CA LEU A 199 17.05 -9.57 -4.65
C LEU A 199 18.10 -9.58 -3.52
N PRO A 200 19.13 -10.46 -3.57
CA PRO A 200 20.12 -10.57 -2.52
C PRO A 200 20.94 -9.27 -2.39
N HIS A 201 21.30 -8.93 -1.16
CA HIS A 201 22.08 -7.72 -0.90
C HIS A 201 23.56 -7.93 -1.28
N VAL A 202 24.05 -7.18 -2.28
CA VAL A 202 25.44 -7.23 -2.78
C VAL A 202 26.30 -6.04 -2.31
N GLY A 203 26.13 -5.62 -1.06
CA GLY A 203 27.03 -4.69 -0.34
C GLY A 203 26.77 -3.19 -0.53
N ARG A 204 26.11 -2.76 -1.62
CA ARG A 204 25.63 -1.37 -1.80
C ARG A 204 24.12 -1.24 -1.96
N GLY A 205 23.38 -2.34 -1.79
CA GLY A 205 21.93 -2.35 -1.91
C GLY A 205 21.24 -1.67 -0.72
N VAL A 206 19.99 -1.26 -0.88
CA VAL A 206 19.14 -0.89 0.26
C VAL A 206 18.56 -2.18 0.84
N ALA A 207 18.42 -2.25 2.18
CA ALA A 207 17.69 -3.36 2.80
C ALA A 207 16.27 -3.40 2.21
N ALA A 208 15.74 -4.59 1.99
CA ALA A 208 14.40 -4.77 1.46
C ALA A 208 13.81 -6.03 2.07
N GLY A 209 12.52 -6.00 2.36
CA GLY A 209 11.80 -7.19 2.78
C GLY A 209 10.32 -7.14 2.46
N GLN A 210 9.71 -8.30 2.58
CA GLN A 210 8.30 -8.51 2.31
C GLN A 210 7.75 -9.52 3.31
N LEU A 211 6.62 -9.16 3.91
CA LEU A 211 5.92 -9.95 4.91
C LEU A 211 4.91 -10.87 4.22
N TYR A 212 4.78 -12.08 4.74
CA TYR A 212 3.91 -13.14 4.25
C TYR A 212 3.14 -13.74 5.43
N ASP A 213 1.93 -14.24 5.16
CA ASP A 213 1.22 -15.09 6.09
C ASP A 213 1.81 -16.51 6.11
N MET A 214 1.23 -17.39 6.93
CA MET A 214 1.69 -18.77 7.07
C MET A 214 1.35 -19.66 5.85
N ASP A 215 0.45 -19.20 4.99
CA ASP A 215 0.05 -19.88 3.74
C ASP A 215 0.93 -19.46 2.55
N GLY A 216 1.84 -18.50 2.75
CA GLY A 216 2.76 -18.00 1.73
C GLY A 216 2.20 -16.85 0.88
N ASN A 217 1.08 -16.23 1.28
CA ASN A 217 0.55 -15.05 0.58
C ASN A 217 1.24 -13.78 1.09
N PRO A 218 1.58 -12.84 0.18
CA PRO A 218 2.23 -11.59 0.57
C PRO A 218 1.24 -10.66 1.28
N LEU A 219 1.57 -10.28 2.51
CA LEU A 219 0.83 -9.31 3.31
C LEU A 219 1.22 -7.87 2.92
N THR A 220 2.50 -7.62 2.68
CA THR A 220 3.02 -6.30 2.31
C THR A 220 3.61 -6.30 0.88
N PRO A 221 3.78 -5.14 0.23
CA PRO A 221 4.71 -5.02 -0.89
C PRO A 221 6.16 -5.18 -0.41
N ILE A 222 7.10 -5.36 -1.35
CA ILE A 222 8.54 -5.26 -1.02
C ILE A 222 8.83 -3.81 -0.63
N VAL A 223 9.29 -3.61 0.61
CA VAL A 223 9.60 -2.30 1.18
C VAL A 223 11.02 -2.26 1.70
N GLY A 224 11.64 -1.09 1.61
CA GLY A 224 12.92 -0.83 2.25
C GLY A 224 12.77 -0.31 3.68
N PRO A 225 13.90 0.07 4.33
CA PRO A 225 13.86 0.81 5.57
C PRO A 225 13.22 2.18 5.33
N GLY A 226 12.56 2.70 6.36
CA GLY A 226 11.82 3.94 6.31
C GLY A 226 10.77 4.00 7.41
N ASP A 227 10.26 5.19 7.66
CA ASP A 227 9.23 5.42 8.65
C ASP A 227 7.87 4.95 8.14
N THR A 228 7.34 3.89 8.75
CA THR A 228 5.95 3.42 8.55
C THR A 228 5.06 3.73 9.75
N GLY A 229 5.54 4.59 10.66
CA GLY A 229 4.95 4.83 11.96
C GLY A 229 5.15 3.66 12.92
N ALA A 230 6.12 2.76 12.68
CA ALA A 230 6.31 1.56 13.50
C ALA A 230 6.58 1.86 14.98
N HIS A 231 7.07 3.07 15.27
CA HIS A 231 7.29 3.60 16.62
C HIS A 231 5.98 4.01 17.34
N GLY A 232 4.89 4.27 16.61
CA GLY A 232 3.67 4.87 17.17
C GLY A 232 2.99 4.03 18.26
N ASP A 233 3.10 2.70 18.15
CA ASP A 233 2.45 1.75 19.05
C ASP A 233 3.40 1.24 20.16
N LEU A 234 4.63 1.77 20.21
CA LEU A 234 5.66 1.33 21.14
C LEU A 234 5.75 2.26 22.36
N VAL A 235 6.17 1.72 23.50
CA VAL A 235 6.57 2.52 24.67
C VAL A 235 8.08 2.78 24.66
N GLU A 236 8.54 3.75 25.47
CA GLU A 236 9.97 3.94 25.68
C GLU A 236 10.57 2.75 26.45
N PRO A 237 11.83 2.36 26.15
CA PRO A 237 12.76 3.00 25.22
C PRO A 237 12.56 2.61 23.74
N TYR A 238 11.77 1.57 23.45
CA TYR A 238 11.65 1.00 22.09
C TYR A 238 11.16 2.00 21.04
N ARG A 239 10.26 2.91 21.43
CA ARG A 239 9.75 3.97 20.56
C ARG A 239 10.86 4.83 19.94
N SER A 240 11.89 5.15 20.72
CA SER A 240 12.96 6.07 20.29
C SER A 240 14.18 5.37 19.68
N MET A 241 14.22 4.04 19.70
CA MET A 241 15.33 3.27 19.15
C MET A 241 15.37 3.29 17.60
N LYS A 242 16.57 3.13 17.05
CA LYS A 242 16.81 3.19 15.59
C LYS A 242 16.14 2.07 14.81
N PHE A 243 15.98 0.88 15.40
CA PHE A 243 15.36 -0.24 14.69
C PHE A 243 13.92 0.02 14.23
N THR A 244 13.24 1.04 14.77
CA THR A 244 11.89 1.45 14.36
C THR A 244 11.77 1.88 12.90
N TRP A 245 12.90 2.13 12.22
CA TRP A 245 12.97 2.48 10.81
C TRP A 245 13.37 1.29 9.94
N HIS A 246 13.61 0.12 10.54
CA HIS A 246 14.08 -1.07 9.84
C HIS A 246 12.90 -1.90 9.34
N VAL A 247 13.21 -2.73 8.35
CA VAL A 247 12.24 -3.59 7.65
C VAL A 247 11.52 -4.53 8.63
N GLU A 248 12.24 -5.04 9.63
CA GLU A 248 11.71 -5.91 10.67
C GLU A 248 10.71 -5.19 11.58
N SER A 249 10.98 -3.95 11.98
CA SER A 249 10.04 -3.17 12.81
C SER A 249 8.80 -2.77 12.03
N ASN A 250 8.95 -2.47 10.73
CA ASN A 250 7.81 -2.26 9.85
C ASN A 250 6.90 -3.51 9.77
N ALA A 251 7.51 -4.70 9.76
CA ALA A 251 6.76 -5.95 9.83
C ALA A 251 6.07 -6.17 11.18
N THR A 252 6.73 -5.92 12.31
CA THR A 252 6.08 -6.06 13.63
C THR A 252 4.92 -5.07 13.78
N ALA A 253 5.09 -3.84 13.31
CA ALA A 253 4.01 -2.85 13.27
C ALA A 253 2.83 -3.30 12.42
N TYR A 254 3.09 -3.86 11.23
CA TYR A 254 2.04 -4.44 10.41
C TYR A 254 1.30 -5.56 11.16
N MET A 255 2.04 -6.48 11.80
CA MET A 255 1.44 -7.57 12.57
C MET A 255 0.54 -7.07 13.70
N ARG A 256 1.00 -6.08 14.48
CA ARG A 256 0.21 -5.47 15.57
C ARG A 256 -1.08 -4.84 15.08
N ARG A 257 -1.00 -4.05 14.00
CA ARG A 257 -2.14 -3.31 13.44
C ARG A 257 -3.19 -4.20 12.79
N HIS A 258 -2.83 -5.44 12.44
CA HIS A 258 -3.72 -6.36 11.74
C HIS A 258 -4.01 -7.64 12.54
N GLY A 259 -3.65 -7.67 13.83
CA GLY A 259 -3.88 -8.83 14.70
C GLY A 259 -3.19 -10.13 14.24
N ILE A 260 -2.09 -10.03 13.50
CA ILE A 260 -1.42 -11.20 12.92
C ILE A 260 -0.52 -11.84 13.97
N ARG A 261 -0.88 -13.06 14.37
CA ARG A 261 -0.13 -13.82 15.38
C ARG A 261 1.07 -14.58 14.81
N GLN A 262 1.06 -14.91 13.52
CA GLN A 262 2.16 -15.64 12.89
C GLN A 262 2.42 -15.09 11.50
N ALA A 263 3.67 -14.76 11.21
CA ALA A 263 4.07 -14.29 9.91
C ALA A 263 5.52 -14.67 9.59
N VAL A 264 5.84 -14.60 8.30
CA VAL A 264 7.18 -14.82 7.78
C VAL A 264 7.61 -13.59 7.00
N ILE A 265 8.81 -13.07 7.27
CA ILE A 265 9.40 -12.02 6.46
C ILE A 265 10.61 -12.55 5.72
N TYR A 266 10.65 -12.32 4.41
CA TYR A 266 11.86 -12.50 3.61
C TYR A 266 12.55 -11.16 3.51
N THR A 267 13.83 -11.11 3.84
CA THR A 267 14.67 -9.90 3.77
C THR A 267 15.96 -10.21 3.05
N ASN A 268 16.54 -9.24 2.35
CA ASN A 268 17.84 -9.40 1.71
C ASN A 268 19.02 -9.11 2.66
N MET A 269 18.76 -8.65 3.88
CA MET A 269 19.75 -8.28 4.88
C MET A 269 19.46 -8.99 6.20
N LYS A 270 20.50 -9.40 6.94
CA LYS A 270 20.32 -9.99 8.27
C LYS A 270 19.80 -8.92 9.25
N PRO A 271 19.04 -9.32 10.28
CA PRO A 271 18.76 -8.46 11.43
C PRO A 271 20.04 -7.80 11.95
N CYS A 272 20.00 -6.49 12.16
CA CYS A 272 21.17 -5.77 12.62
C CYS A 272 21.42 -6.06 14.11
N PRO A 273 22.68 -6.31 14.52
CA PRO A 273 23.02 -6.61 15.90
C PRO A 273 23.08 -5.35 16.77
N GLY A 274 23.18 -5.55 18.09
CA GLY A 274 23.41 -4.51 19.10
C GLY A 274 22.13 -4.01 19.76
N ASP A 275 22.29 -3.23 20.83
CA ASP A 275 21.19 -2.80 21.72
C ASP A 275 20.06 -2.02 21.02
N ASP A 276 20.38 -1.29 19.94
CA ASP A 276 19.43 -0.57 19.09
C ASP A 276 18.99 -1.38 17.85
N GLY A 277 19.40 -2.64 17.78
CA GLY A 277 19.28 -3.51 16.61
C GLY A 277 18.02 -4.36 16.60
N CYS A 278 17.65 -4.86 15.41
CA CYS A 278 16.51 -5.75 15.25
C CYS A 278 16.69 -7.08 15.99
N ASP A 279 17.93 -7.57 16.13
CA ASP A 279 18.19 -8.88 16.74
C ASP A 279 17.78 -8.93 18.22
N GLU A 280 17.89 -7.80 18.93
CA GLU A 280 17.55 -7.70 20.35
C GLU A 280 16.12 -7.20 20.59
N ASN A 281 15.56 -6.40 19.67
CA ASN A 281 14.33 -5.65 19.96
C ASN A 281 13.06 -6.17 19.28
N VAL A 282 13.18 -7.04 18.26
CA VAL A 282 12.00 -7.51 17.53
C VAL A 282 11.01 -8.25 18.44
N GLU A 283 11.50 -9.11 19.34
CA GLU A 283 10.68 -9.88 20.30
C GLU A 283 9.82 -8.96 21.19
N ALA A 284 10.40 -7.88 21.69
CA ALA A 284 9.72 -6.90 22.54
C ALA A 284 8.59 -6.16 21.82
N THR A 285 8.70 -5.96 20.51
CA THR A 285 7.68 -5.25 19.72
C THR A 285 6.57 -6.13 19.18
N LEU A 286 6.63 -7.43 19.42
CA LEU A 286 5.63 -8.39 18.97
C LEU A 286 4.63 -8.67 20.10
N PRO A 287 3.31 -8.76 19.82
CA PRO A 287 2.31 -9.11 20.83
C PRO A 287 2.62 -10.45 21.51
N VAL A 288 2.25 -10.59 22.78
CA VAL A 288 2.32 -11.89 23.47
C VAL A 288 1.57 -12.97 22.67
N GLY A 289 2.18 -14.15 22.55
CA GLY A 289 1.62 -15.26 21.78
C GLY A 289 1.73 -15.11 20.26
N SER A 290 2.42 -14.08 19.76
CA SER A 290 2.78 -13.96 18.35
C SER A 290 4.19 -14.47 18.05
N ARG A 291 4.50 -14.66 16.77
CA ARG A 291 5.83 -15.05 16.30
C ARG A 291 6.11 -14.52 14.90
N LEU A 292 7.31 -13.99 14.72
CA LEU A 292 7.85 -13.61 13.42
C LEU A 292 9.04 -14.49 13.08
N THR A 293 8.98 -15.18 11.94
CA THR A 293 10.14 -15.88 11.37
C THR A 293 10.78 -15.00 10.30
N VAL A 294 12.08 -14.72 10.43
CA VAL A 294 12.85 -13.91 9.48
C VAL A 294 13.73 -14.82 8.63
N PHE A 295 13.51 -14.83 7.32
CA PHE A 295 14.38 -15.47 6.34
C PHE A 295 15.26 -14.44 5.64
N GLN A 296 16.56 -14.45 5.92
CA GLN A 296 17.52 -13.69 5.12
C GLN A 296 17.85 -14.46 3.85
N VAL A 297 17.56 -13.89 2.69
CA VAL A 297 17.91 -14.45 1.37
C VAL A 297 19.36 -14.15 1.02
N LEU A 298 20.17 -15.19 0.82
CA LEU A 298 21.57 -15.11 0.45
C LEU A 298 21.77 -15.16 -1.08
N PRO A 299 22.93 -14.73 -1.61
CA PRO A 299 23.20 -14.72 -3.06
C PRO A 299 23.04 -16.06 -3.77
N ASN A 300 23.21 -17.18 -3.06
CA ASN A 300 23.04 -18.53 -3.57
C ASN A 300 21.59 -19.06 -3.44
N SER A 301 20.61 -18.18 -3.16
CA SER A 301 19.20 -18.53 -2.91
C SER A 301 18.96 -19.44 -1.70
N THR A 302 19.95 -19.63 -0.83
CA THR A 302 19.73 -20.24 0.49
C THR A 302 19.28 -19.18 1.49
N VAL A 303 18.69 -19.62 2.60
CA VAL A 303 18.22 -18.71 3.65
C VAL A 303 18.93 -18.93 4.98
N ARG A 304 19.11 -17.85 5.73
CA ARG A 304 19.36 -17.91 7.19
C ARG A 304 18.06 -17.57 7.92
N VAL A 305 17.88 -18.14 9.10
CA VAL A 305 16.60 -18.11 9.82
C VAL A 305 16.80 -17.56 11.22
N TRP A 306 15.92 -16.65 11.62
CA TRP A 306 15.72 -16.20 12.99
C TRP A 306 14.25 -16.36 13.35
N ASP A 307 13.97 -16.74 14.58
CA ASP A 307 12.60 -16.84 15.10
C ASP A 307 12.48 -15.96 16.33
N TYR A 308 11.55 -15.01 16.28
CA TYR A 308 11.31 -14.05 17.34
C TYR A 308 9.93 -14.32 17.96
N PRO A 309 9.83 -14.96 19.14
CA PRO A 309 8.59 -15.02 19.91
C PRO A 309 8.24 -13.63 20.45
N GLY A 310 6.96 -13.27 20.44
CA GLY A 310 6.52 -11.99 20.97
C GLY A 310 6.42 -11.99 22.49
N THR A 311 7.10 -11.03 23.11
CA THR A 311 7.08 -10.81 24.57
C THR A 311 6.14 -9.68 24.98
N GLY A 312 5.82 -8.76 24.07
CA GLY A 312 4.98 -7.60 24.31
C GLY A 312 5.61 -6.51 25.20
N GLU A 313 6.88 -6.65 25.61
CA GLU A 313 7.55 -5.72 26.53
C GLU A 313 7.57 -4.26 26.03
N GLY A 314 7.69 -4.08 24.71
CA GLY A 314 7.73 -2.77 24.08
C GLY A 314 6.36 -2.17 23.76
N LEU A 315 5.26 -2.81 24.19
CA LEU A 315 3.90 -2.38 23.91
C LEU A 315 3.26 -1.75 25.16
N ALA A 316 2.37 -0.79 24.96
CA ALA A 316 1.61 -0.23 26.07
C ALA A 316 0.70 -1.32 26.66
N THR A 317 0.73 -1.48 27.99
CA THR A 317 0.03 -2.55 28.73
C THR A 317 -1.50 -2.45 28.73
N ASP A 318 -2.08 -1.47 28.02
CA ASP A 318 -3.52 -1.17 28.04
C ASP A 318 -4.31 -1.82 26.88
N ASP A 319 -3.76 -2.84 26.22
CA ASP A 319 -4.49 -3.57 25.16
C ASP A 319 -4.79 -5.02 25.56
N PRO A 320 -5.85 -5.28 26.36
CA PRO A 320 -6.44 -6.60 26.44
C PRO A 320 -7.20 -6.86 25.13
N ARG A 321 -6.47 -7.29 24.09
CA ARG A 321 -7.00 -7.85 22.85
C ARG A 321 -6.89 -9.37 22.84
#